data_AF-A0A7S1M654-F1
#
_entry.id   AF-A0A7S1M654-F1
#
_cell.length_a   1.000
_cell.length_b   1.000
_cell.length_c   1.000
_cell.angle_alpha   90.00
_cell.angle_beta   90.00
_cell.angle_gamma   90.00
#
_symmetry.space_group_name_H-M   'P 1'
#
loop_
_entity.id
_entity.type
_entity.pdbx_description
1 polymer ?
#
loop_
_entity_poly.entity_id
_entity_poly.type
_entity_poly.pdbx_seq_one_letter_code
_entity_poly.pdbx_strand_id
1 'polypeptide(L)'
;VLGRGGEAAPSSLPFGTMSEKRVDAVWNHPFRLLLDVEDGAQVIEAIKRTELRVEVIQRDKANPKKGKAIGAASLSLADLVSEDGYGKDSTLRLVDGSREIGGVRV
;
A
#
# COMPACT_ATOMS: atom_id res chain seq x y z
N VAL A 1 41.24 -45.46 3.32
CA VAL A 1 40.87 -44.08 2.90
C VAL A 1 40.41 -44.15 1.46
N LEU A 2 39.09 -44.18 1.23
CA LEU A 2 38.45 -44.35 -0.08
C LEU A 2 37.18 -43.47 -0.11
N GLY A 3 37.02 -42.69 -1.18
CA GLY A 3 35.73 -42.32 -1.78
C GLY A 3 34.91 -41.17 -1.18
N ARG A 4 35.02 -39.98 -1.79
CA ARG A 4 33.95 -38.96 -1.87
C ARG A 4 32.93 -39.38 -2.95
N GLY A 5 31.63 -39.09 -2.78
CA GLY A 5 30.71 -38.94 -3.90
C GLY A 5 29.21 -39.14 -3.61
N GLY A 6 28.39 -38.14 -3.96
CA GLY A 6 26.94 -38.23 -4.22
C GLY A 6 26.05 -37.89 -3.02
N GLU A 7 25.86 -36.63 -2.65
CA GLU A 7 24.99 -35.62 -3.31
C GLU A 7 23.55 -36.14 -3.51
N ALA A 8 22.70 -35.88 -2.52
CA ALA A 8 21.27 -36.04 -2.64
C ALA A 8 20.76 -35.02 -3.68
N ALA A 9 20.15 -35.53 -4.76
CA ALA A 9 19.52 -34.70 -5.78
C ALA A 9 18.46 -33.79 -5.13
N PRO A 10 18.52 -32.46 -5.30
CA PRO A 10 17.39 -31.61 -4.94
C PRO A 10 16.24 -31.91 -5.91
N SER A 11 15.09 -32.26 -5.35
CA SER A 11 13.85 -32.45 -6.08
C SER A 11 13.46 -31.16 -6.81
N SER A 12 13.65 -31.14 -8.13
CA SER A 12 13.15 -30.07 -9.00
C SER A 12 11.63 -30.17 -9.11
N LEU A 13 10.91 -29.47 -8.23
CA LEU A 13 9.52 -29.12 -8.52
C LEU A 13 9.53 -28.05 -9.62
N PRO A 14 8.74 -28.21 -10.70
CA PRO A 14 8.69 -27.23 -11.77
C PRO A 14 7.85 -26.06 -11.27
N PHE A 15 8.45 -25.13 -10.54
CA PHE A 15 7.87 -23.81 -10.41
C PHE A 15 7.97 -23.16 -11.78
N GLY A 16 6.82 -23.08 -12.46
CA GLY A 16 6.69 -22.37 -13.71
C GLY A 16 7.36 -21.00 -13.62
N THR A 17 8.17 -20.71 -14.63
CA THR A 17 8.76 -19.40 -14.88
C THR A 17 7.68 -18.35 -15.05
N MET A 18 7.30 -17.69 -13.95
CA MET A 18 6.80 -16.32 -13.97
C MET A 18 7.49 -15.57 -12.85
N SER A 19 8.58 -14.87 -13.18
CA SER A 19 9.10 -13.84 -12.28
C SER A 19 8.13 -12.67 -12.32
N GLU A 20 7.09 -12.70 -11.49
CA GLU A 20 6.36 -11.48 -11.17
C GLU A 20 7.35 -10.56 -10.45
N LYS A 21 7.93 -9.61 -11.20
CA LYS A 21 8.81 -8.59 -10.64
C LYS A 21 7.97 -7.75 -9.68
N ARG A 22 8.09 -8.02 -8.38
CA ARG A 22 7.57 -7.14 -7.34
C ARG A 22 8.42 -5.86 -7.32
N VAL A 23 7.77 -4.72 -7.35
CA VAL A 23 8.42 -3.41 -7.25
C VAL A 23 8.03 -2.83 -5.90
N ASP A 24 9.02 -2.58 -5.06
CA ASP A 24 8.85 -1.82 -3.83
C ASP A 24 9.30 -0.38 -4.07
N ALA A 25 8.38 0.56 -3.89
CA ALA A 25 8.63 1.99 -4.06
C ALA A 25 8.47 2.67 -2.70
N VAL A 26 9.60 3.08 -2.10
CA VAL A 26 9.61 3.71 -0.79
C VAL A 26 9.50 5.22 -0.94
N TRP A 27 8.44 5.81 -0.37
CA TRP A 27 8.26 7.25 -0.31
C TRP A 27 7.78 7.68 1.09
N ASN A 28 8.67 8.33 1.84
CA ASN A 28 8.36 8.86 3.17
C ASN A 28 8.03 10.35 3.06
N HIS A 29 6.74 10.69 2.97
CA HIS A 29 6.31 12.09 2.89
C HIS A 29 5.25 12.41 3.94
N PRO A 30 5.58 13.17 4.99
CA PRO A 30 4.59 13.57 5.97
C PRO A 30 3.60 14.56 5.35
N PHE A 31 2.31 14.33 5.56
CA PHE A 31 1.27 15.31 5.22
C PHE A 31 0.46 15.66 6.47
N ARG A 32 -0.24 16.80 6.42
CA ARG A 32 -1.17 17.23 7.47
C ARG A 32 -2.50 17.53 6.83
N LEU A 33 -3.57 16.93 7.35
CA LEU A 33 -4.94 17.25 6.98
C LEU A 33 -5.52 18.20 8.01
N LEU A 34 -6.05 19.33 7.55
CA LEU A 34 -6.80 20.26 8.40
C LEU A 34 -8.28 19.99 8.18
N LEU A 35 -9.00 19.76 9.27
CA LEU A 35 -10.46 19.65 9.26
C LEU A 35 -11.02 21.00 9.73
N ASP A 36 -11.74 21.68 8.86
CA ASP A 36 -12.40 22.94 9.19
C ASP A 36 -13.72 22.65 9.90
N VAL A 37 -13.78 22.96 11.19
CA VAL A 37 -14.94 22.72 12.05
C VAL A 37 -15.15 23.93 12.94
N GLU A 38 -16.40 24.37 13.04
CA GLU A 38 -16.77 25.58 13.80
C GLU A 38 -16.85 25.33 15.31
N ASP A 39 -17.09 24.07 15.71
CA ASP A 39 -17.21 23.63 17.10
C ASP A 39 -16.40 22.34 17.32
N GLY A 40 -15.70 22.26 18.45
CA GLY A 40 -14.94 21.08 18.88
C GLY A 40 -15.80 19.81 18.97
N ALA A 41 -17.10 19.94 19.24
CA ALA A 41 -18.02 18.81 19.22
C ALA A 41 -18.20 18.19 17.82
N GLN A 42 -17.99 18.98 16.75
CA GLN A 42 -18.13 18.53 15.36
C GLN A 42 -16.88 17.83 14.82
N VAL A 43 -15.72 17.94 15.50
CA VAL A 43 -14.47 17.29 15.09
C VAL A 43 -14.66 15.79 14.89
N ILE A 44 -15.32 15.12 15.85
CA ILE A 44 -15.55 13.67 15.78
C ILE A 44 -16.47 13.30 14.62
N GLU A 45 -17.48 14.12 14.34
CA GLU A 45 -18.37 13.90 13.20
C GLU A 45 -17.66 14.12 11.87
N ALA A 46 -16.83 15.16 11.76
CA ALA A 46 -16.00 15.44 10.60
C ALA A 46 -15.02 14.30 10.33
N ILE A 47 -14.34 13.79 11.37
CA ILE A 47 -13.46 12.63 11.25
C ILE A 47 -14.23 11.40 10.76
N LYS A 48 -15.39 11.09 11.37
CA LYS A 48 -16.20 9.92 10.99
C LYS A 48 -16.69 9.93 9.54
N ARG A 49 -16.80 11.11 8.93
CA ARG A 49 -17.26 11.30 7.54
C ARG A 49 -16.15 11.45 6.53
N THR A 50 -14.89 11.51 6.97
CA THR A 50 -13.75 11.76 6.10
C THR A 50 -13.08 10.44 5.71
N GLU A 51 -12.89 10.26 4.40
CA GLU A 51 -12.09 9.17 3.84
C GLU A 51 -10.82 9.76 3.18
N LEU A 52 -9.66 9.22 3.53
CA LEU A 52 -8.42 9.47 2.81
C LEU A 52 -8.28 8.46 1.68
N ARG A 53 -8.17 8.97 0.45
CA ARG A 53 -7.89 8.15 -0.74
C ARG A 53 -6.51 8.47 -1.30
N VAL A 54 -5.66 7.46 -1.37
CA VAL A 54 -4.30 7.53 -1.93
C VAL A 54 -4.30 6.87 -3.30
N GLU A 55 -3.96 7.62 -4.35
CA GLU A 55 -3.85 7.09 -5.72
C GLU A 55 -2.39 6.94 -6.14
N VAL A 56 -2.04 5.77 -6.66
CA VAL A 56 -0.71 5.50 -7.21
C VAL A 56 -0.74 5.76 -8.70
N ILE A 57 0.04 6.74 -9.17
CA ILE A 57 0.09 7.16 -10.57
C ILE A 57 1.45 6.79 -11.16
N GLN A 58 1.45 5.97 -12.22
CA GLN A 58 2.62 5.76 -13.04
C GLN A 58 2.82 6.99 -13.93
N ARG A 59 3.91 7.73 -13.71
CA ARG A 59 4.27 8.86 -14.58
C ARG A 59 4.96 8.37 -15.85
N ASP A 60 4.67 9.03 -16.97
CA ASP A 60 5.40 8.81 -18.22
C ASP A 60 6.80 9.41 -18.09
N LYS A 61 7.83 8.59 -18.38
CA LYS A 61 9.24 9.00 -18.32
C LYS A 61 9.57 10.13 -19.31
N ALA A 62 8.92 10.16 -20.48
CA ALA A 62 9.12 11.18 -21.50
C ALA A 62 8.30 12.46 -21.22
N ASN A 63 7.19 12.35 -20.49
CA ASN A 63 6.35 13.48 -20.12
C ASN A 63 5.81 13.36 -18.70
N PRO A 64 6.50 13.91 -17.68
CA PRO A 64 6.10 13.81 -16.27
C PRO A 64 4.72 14.40 -15.94
N LYS A 65 4.17 15.26 -16.81
CA LYS A 65 2.82 15.81 -16.64
C LYS A 65 1.74 14.80 -17.01
N LYS A 66 2.08 13.75 -17.76
CA LYS A 66 1.19 12.64 -18.08
C LYS A 66 1.42 11.47 -17.12
N GLY A 67 0.35 10.79 -16.76
CA GLY A 67 0.43 9.59 -15.94
C GLY A 67 -0.85 8.78 -16.02
N LYS A 68 -0.74 7.49 -15.67
CA LYS A 68 -1.86 6.55 -15.59
C LYS A 68 -2.03 6.11 -14.14
N ALA A 69 -3.24 6.17 -13.61
CA ALA A 69 -3.56 5.57 -12.33
C ALA A 69 -3.37 4.05 -12.40
N ILE A 70 -2.59 3.50 -11.48
CA ILE A 70 -2.33 2.06 -11.34
C ILE A 70 -3.34 1.46 -10.37
N GLY A 71 -3.71 2.20 -9.33
CA GLY A 71 -4.70 1.80 -8.34
C GLY A 71 -4.87 2.86 -7.26
N ALA A 72 -5.82 2.61 -6.37
CA ALA A 72 -6.11 3.46 -5.23
C ALA A 72 -6.23 2.64 -3.95
N ALA A 73 -5.93 3.26 -2.82
CA ALA A 73 -6.14 2.74 -1.49
C ALA A 73 -6.98 3.75 -0.70
N SER A 74 -7.96 3.27 0.06
CA SER A 74 -8.83 4.12 0.88
C SER A 74 -8.69 3.77 2.36
N LEU A 75 -8.78 4.79 3.21
CA LEU A 75 -8.76 4.71 4.66
C LEU A 75 -9.82 5.64 5.24
N SER A 76 -10.76 5.08 6.00
CA SER A 76 -11.70 5.87 6.79
C SER A 76 -10.97 6.44 8.00
N LEU A 77 -11.06 7.75 8.23
CA LEU A 77 -10.48 8.34 9.43
C LEU A 77 -11.23 7.89 10.70
N ALA A 78 -12.47 7.40 10.57
CA ALA A 78 -13.22 6.81 11.67
C ALA A 78 -12.48 5.61 12.28
N ASP A 79 -11.86 4.78 11.43
CA ASP A 79 -11.15 3.56 11.83
C ASP A 79 -9.89 3.88 12.64
N LEU A 80 -9.35 5.10 12.49
CA LEU A 80 -8.18 5.57 13.24
C LEU A 80 -8.55 6.11 14.63
N VAL A 81 -9.79 6.55 14.83
CA VAL A 81 -10.26 7.13 16.10
C VAL A 81 -10.75 6.06 17.08
N SER A 82 -11.14 4.89 16.58
CA SER A 82 -11.63 3.79 17.42
C SER A 82 -10.54 2.97 18.12
N GLU A 83 -9.28 3.12 17.74
CA GLU A 83 -8.13 2.45 18.36
C GLU A 83 -7.36 3.46 19.23
N ASP A 84 -6.85 3.03 20.40
CA ASP A 84 -6.30 3.83 21.52
C ASP A 84 -5.06 4.73 21.23
N GLY A 85 -4.90 5.22 20.02
CA GLY A 85 -3.87 6.17 19.66
C GLY A 85 -3.83 6.38 18.15
N TYR A 86 -3.80 7.66 17.76
CA TYR A 86 -3.73 8.18 16.39
C TYR A 86 -2.51 7.72 15.54
N GLY A 87 -1.85 6.62 15.90
CA GLY A 87 -0.68 6.06 15.22
C GLY A 87 -0.93 4.62 14.82
N LYS A 88 -1.61 4.42 13.68
CA LYS A 88 -1.74 3.11 13.05
C LYS A 88 -0.87 3.08 11.81
N ASP A 89 0.27 2.41 11.92
CA ASP A 89 1.04 2.03 10.75
C ASP A 89 0.23 1.01 9.94
N SER A 90 -0.47 1.51 8.92
CA SER A 90 -1.50 0.75 8.22
C SER A 90 -1.03 0.40 6.83
N THR A 91 -1.01 -0.88 6.50
CA THR A 91 -0.90 -1.29 5.10
C THR A 91 -2.31 -1.35 4.51
N LEU A 92 -2.67 -0.31 3.75
CA LEU A 92 -3.91 -0.25 3.00
C LEU A 92 -3.80 -1.09 1.74
N ARG A 93 -4.88 -1.79 1.37
CA ARG A 93 -4.94 -2.57 0.13
C ARG A 93 -5.01 -1.62 -1.07
N LEU A 94 -4.09 -1.78 -2.01
CA LEU A 94 -4.09 -1.08 -3.29
C LEU A 94 -4.94 -1.86 -4.28
N VAL A 95 -6.00 -1.23 -4.80
CA VAL A 95 -6.95 -1.87 -5.72
C VAL A 95 -7.00 -1.16 -7.07
N ASP A 96 -7.12 -1.96 -8.14
CA ASP A 96 -7.40 -1.55 -9.51
C ASP A 96 -8.76 -2.12 -9.91
N GLY A 97 -9.81 -1.28 -9.84
CA GLY A 97 -11.19 -1.74 -9.92
C GLY A 97 -11.55 -2.65 -8.74
N SER A 98 -11.80 -3.94 -9.02
CA SER A 98 -12.09 -4.96 -8.00
C SER A 98 -10.89 -5.84 -7.64
N ARG A 99 -9.74 -5.65 -8.31
CA ARG A 99 -8.56 -6.50 -8.13
C ARG A 99 -7.57 -5.85 -7.16
N GLU A 100 -7.16 -6.59 -6.14
CA GLU A 100 -6.02 -6.20 -5.30
C GLU A 100 -4.70 -6.38 -6.06
N ILE A 101 -3.88 -5.34 -6.06
CA ILE A 101 -2.61 -5.28 -6.82
C ILE A 101 -1.39 -4.98 -5.94
N GLY A 102 -1.58 -4.76 -4.63
CA GLY A 102 -0.50 -4.51 -3.69
C GLY A 102 -0.97 -3.86 -2.40
N GLY A 103 -0.05 -3.20 -1.69
CA GLY A 103 -0.32 -2.46 -0.46
C GLY A 103 0.37 -1.10 -0.44
N VAL A 104 -0.24 -0.13 0.24
CA VAL A 104 0.32 1.19 0.53
C VAL A 104 0.42 1.33 2.04
N ARG A 105 1.62 1.62 2.55
CA ARG A 105 1.85 1.89 3.96
C ARG A 105 1.59 3.38 4.23
N VAL A 106 0.70 3.68 5.17
CA VAL A 106 0.36 5.03 5.63
C VAL A 106 0.52 5.16 7.14
#